data_AF-A0A2P2L7X0-F1
#
_entry.id   AF-A0A2P2L7X0-F1
#
_cell.length_a   1.000
_cell.length_b   1.000
_cell.length_c   1.000
_cell.angle_alpha   90.00
_cell.angle_beta   90.00
_cell.angle_gamma   90.00
#
_symmetry.space_group_name_H-M   'P 1'
#
loop_
_entity.id
_entity.type
_entity.pdbx_description
1 polymer ?
#
loop_
_entity_poly.entity_id
_entity_poly.type
_entity_poly.pdbx_seq_one_letter_code
_entity_poly.pdbx_strand_id
1 'polypeptide(L)'
;MENLKVLSLAFNIITDACLVHLKGLRNLESLNLDSCKIGDEGLTNLTGLPLKSLELSDTEVGSNGLHHLSGWNAICSYHLAFASLTHHA
;
A
#
# COMPACT_ATOMS: atom_id res chain seq x y z
N MET A 1 -1.98 14.58 13.79
CA MET A 1 -3.17 14.06 13.08
C MET A 1 -3.54 12.73 13.74
N GLU A 2 -4.36 12.76 14.79
CA GLU A 2 -4.56 11.58 15.64
C GLU A 2 -5.85 10.81 15.32
N ASN A 3 -6.64 11.19 14.31
CA ASN A 3 -7.95 10.56 14.07
C ASN A 3 -8.21 10.14 12.61
N LEU A 4 -7.20 10.23 11.73
CA LEU A 4 -7.39 9.85 10.34
C LEU A 4 -7.48 8.33 10.23
N LYS A 5 -8.64 7.82 9.81
CA LYS A 5 -8.92 6.38 9.66
C LYS A 5 -8.89 5.90 8.22
N VAL A 6 -9.24 6.76 7.28
CA VAL A 6 -9.30 6.43 5.86
C VAL A 6 -8.55 7.51 5.10
N LEU A 7 -7.65 7.08 4.22
CA LEU A 7 -6.90 7.94 3.33
C LEU A 7 -6.93 7.35 1.93
N SER A 8 -7.42 8.12 0.96
CA SER A 8 -7.27 7.77 -0.45
C SER A 8 -6.31 8.75 -1.10
N LEU A 9 -5.30 8.21 -1.77
CA LEU A 9 -4.36 8.94 -2.62
C LEU A 9 -4.43 8.45 -4.07
N ALA A 10 -5.43 7.63 -4.41
CA ALA A 10 -5.60 7.00 -5.70
C ALA A 10 -5.50 8.00 -6.86
N PHE A 11 -4.99 7.55 -8.02
CA PHE A 11 -4.89 8.36 -9.25
C PHE A 11 -4.04 9.64 -9.11
N ASN A 12 -3.09 9.66 -8.17
CA ASN A 12 -2.13 10.75 -8.01
C ASN A 12 -0.70 10.27 -8.29
N ILE A 13 0.21 11.22 -8.51
CA ILE A 13 1.64 10.93 -8.70
C ILE A 13 2.32 10.75 -7.34
N ILE A 14 1.89 9.74 -6.58
CA ILE A 14 2.51 9.33 -5.34
C ILE A 14 3.62 8.32 -5.65
N THR A 15 4.76 8.49 -5.00
CA THR A 15 5.93 7.61 -5.11
C THR A 15 6.28 7.02 -3.75
N ASP A 16 7.16 6.02 -3.72
CA ASP A 16 7.67 5.39 -2.49
C ASP A 16 8.16 6.42 -1.45
N ALA A 17 8.83 7.48 -1.94
CA ALA A 17 9.35 8.56 -1.10
C ALA A 17 8.24 9.30 -0.33
N CYS A 18 7.02 9.37 -0.86
CA CYS A 18 5.89 10.03 -0.21
C CYS A 18 5.35 9.21 0.98
N LEU A 19 5.49 7.88 0.95
CA LEU A 19 4.92 6.99 1.98
C LEU A 19 5.60 7.13 3.34
N VAL A 20 6.81 7.72 3.40
CA VAL A 20 7.51 8.01 4.67
C VAL A 20 6.65 8.86 5.63
N HIS A 21 5.79 9.71 5.07
CA HIS A 21 4.93 10.61 5.85
C HIS A 21 3.75 9.90 6.50
N LEU A 22 3.44 8.66 6.10
CA LEU A 22 2.31 7.90 6.63
C LEU A 22 2.63 7.18 7.96
N LYS A 23 3.91 6.99 8.31
CA LYS A 23 4.36 6.26 9.52
C LYS A 23 3.75 6.76 10.84
N GLY A 24 3.32 8.02 10.89
CA GLY A 24 2.71 8.62 12.08
C GLY A 24 1.20 8.39 12.21
N LEU A 25 0.54 7.86 11.18
CA LEU A 25 -0.92 7.70 11.13
C LEU A 25 -1.37 6.44 11.86
N ARG A 26 -1.15 6.42 13.18
CA ARG A 26 -1.39 5.27 14.08
C ARG A 26 -2.85 4.82 14.19
N ASN A 27 -3.79 5.55 13.59
CA ASN A 27 -5.21 5.20 13.57
C ASN A 27 -5.72 4.96 12.14
N LEU A 28 -4.83 4.88 11.15
CA LEU A 28 -5.20 4.63 9.76
C LEU A 28 -5.57 3.16 9.58
N GLU A 29 -6.84 2.94 9.22
CA GLU A 29 -7.44 1.61 9.04
C GLU A 29 -7.59 1.26 7.56
N SER A 30 -7.74 2.24 6.66
CA SER A 30 -7.87 2.02 5.22
C SER A 30 -7.01 3.00 4.41
N LEU A 31 -6.26 2.46 3.46
CA LEU A 31 -5.41 3.21 2.55
C LEU A 31 -5.66 2.77 1.11
N ASN A 32 -5.98 3.72 0.24
CA ASN A 32 -6.07 3.47 -1.20
C ASN A 32 -4.92 4.17 -1.94
N LEU A 33 -4.11 3.38 -2.65
CA LEU A 33 -2.97 3.79 -3.47
C LEU A 33 -3.12 3.32 -4.93
N ASP A 34 -4.35 3.05 -5.39
CA ASP A 34 -4.60 2.63 -6.76
C ASP A 34 -4.03 3.62 -7.78
N SER A 35 -3.48 3.11 -8.89
CA SER A 35 -2.87 3.90 -9.96
C SER A 35 -1.80 4.89 -9.46
N CYS A 36 -1.04 4.51 -8.42
CA CYS A 36 0.12 5.25 -7.93
C CYS A 36 1.44 4.57 -8.34
N LYS A 37 2.53 5.33 -8.37
CA LYS A 37 3.87 4.83 -8.72
C LYS A 37 4.60 4.26 -7.50
N ILE A 38 3.99 3.24 -6.89
CA ILE A 38 4.49 2.55 -5.70
C ILE A 38 5.12 1.22 -6.09
N GLY A 39 6.35 0.98 -5.65
CA GLY A 39 7.06 -0.29 -5.80
C GLY A 39 7.16 -1.08 -4.50
N ASP A 40 7.85 -2.22 -4.56
CA ASP A 40 8.05 -3.11 -3.42
C ASP A 40 8.69 -2.42 -2.21
N GLU A 41 9.69 -1.58 -2.46
CA GLU A 41 10.41 -0.83 -1.41
C GLU A 41 9.49 0.18 -0.71
N GLY A 42 8.53 0.77 -1.43
CA GLY A 42 7.53 1.68 -0.86
C GLY A 42 6.73 1.06 0.28
N LEU A 43 6.37 -0.22 0.16
CA LEU A 43 5.57 -0.93 1.16
C LEU A 43 6.28 -1.09 2.51
N THR A 44 7.61 -0.99 2.56
CA THR A 44 8.35 -0.95 3.82
C THR A 44 7.88 0.18 4.74
N ASN A 45 7.40 1.29 4.17
CA ASN A 45 6.94 2.45 4.92
C ASN A 45 5.53 2.28 5.51
N LEU A 46 4.79 1.26 5.07
CA LEU A 46 3.47 0.91 5.60
C LEU A 46 3.54 -0.10 6.76
N THR A 47 4.73 -0.66 7.00
CA THR A 47 4.95 -1.61 8.10
C THR A 47 4.61 -0.97 9.46
N GLY A 48 3.88 -1.70 10.28
CA GLY A 48 3.46 -1.25 11.61
C GLY A 48 2.25 -0.30 11.65
N LEU A 49 1.70 0.11 10.50
CA LEU A 49 0.38 0.76 10.46
C LEU A 49 -0.72 -0.27 10.75
N PRO A 50 -1.77 0.07 11.52
CA PRO A 50 -2.88 -0.84 11.83
C PRO A 50 -3.90 -0.92 10.68
N LEU A 51 -3.40 -1.01 9.44
CA LEU A 51 -4.22 -1.08 8.24
C LEU A 51 -5.01 -2.40 8.23
N LYS A 52 -6.31 -2.28 7.92
CA LYS A 52 -7.24 -3.37 7.68
C LYS A 52 -7.54 -3.53 6.20
N SER A 53 -7.38 -2.47 5.42
CA SER A 53 -7.61 -2.46 3.97
C SER A 53 -6.50 -1.68 3.28
N LEU A 54 -5.95 -2.26 2.22
CA LEU A 54 -4.98 -1.62 1.33
C LEU A 54 -5.34 -1.93 -0.12
N GLU A 55 -5.52 -0.89 -0.92
CA GLU A 55 -5.76 -1.00 -2.36
C GLU A 55 -4.48 -0.58 -3.12
N LEU A 56 -4.00 -1.46 -4.00
CA LEU A 56 -2.74 -1.36 -4.76
C LEU A 56 -2.93 -1.70 -6.25
N SER A 57 -4.14 -1.59 -6.77
CA SER A 57 -4.43 -1.87 -8.18
C SER A 57 -3.63 -0.92 -9.06
N ASP A 58 -3.12 -1.38 -10.20
CA ASP A 58 -2.35 -0.53 -11.12
C ASP A 58 -1.14 0.16 -10.46
N THR A 59 -0.43 -0.57 -9.58
CA THR A 59 0.85 -0.16 -8.99
C THR A 59 2.00 -1.05 -9.50
N GLU A 60 3.23 -0.67 -9.18
CA GLU A 60 4.46 -1.41 -9.53
C GLU A 60 4.86 -2.43 -8.45
N VAL A 61 3.98 -2.68 -7.47
CA VAL A 61 4.19 -3.69 -6.41
C VAL A 61 4.17 -5.09 -7.00
N GLY A 62 5.25 -5.84 -6.77
CA GLY A 62 5.40 -7.24 -7.11
C GLY A 62 5.13 -8.19 -5.93
N SER A 63 5.36 -9.48 -6.17
CA SER A 63 5.22 -10.53 -5.16
C SER A 63 6.16 -10.35 -3.97
N ASN A 64 7.33 -9.74 -4.21
CA ASN A 64 8.25 -9.42 -3.13
C ASN A 64 7.60 -8.40 -2.21
N GLY A 65 7.07 -7.27 -2.67
CA GLY A 65 6.53 -6.23 -1.78
C GLY A 65 5.50 -6.73 -0.75
N LEU A 66 4.73 -7.78 -1.08
CA LEU A 66 3.77 -8.41 -0.17
C LEU A 66 4.41 -9.03 1.08
N HIS A 67 5.69 -9.40 1.08
CA HIS A 67 6.38 -9.93 2.26
C HIS A 67 6.44 -8.88 3.39
N HIS A 68 6.47 -7.59 3.04
CA HIS A 68 6.42 -6.49 4.01
C HIS A 68 5.06 -6.38 4.71
N LEU A 69 4.00 -6.96 4.14
CA LEU A 69 2.63 -6.92 4.67
C LEU A 69 2.25 -8.16 5.48
N SER A 70 3.18 -9.12 5.65
CA SER A 70 2.96 -10.41 6.32
C SER A 70 2.49 -10.34 7.78
N GLY A 71 2.63 -9.20 8.44
CA GLY A 71 2.14 -8.96 9.80
C GLY A 71 0.66 -8.56 9.88
N TRP A 72 -0.04 -8.37 8.76
CA TRP A 72 -1.43 -7.93 8.74
C TRP A 72 -2.39 -9.12 8.90
N ASN A 73 -2.82 -9.36 10.14
CA ASN A 73 -3.73 -10.45 10.50
C ASN A 73 -5.21 -10.24 10.07
N ALA A 74 -5.51 -9.26 9.21
CA ALA A 74 -6.87 -9.00 8.77
C ALA A 74 -7.06 -9.49 7.33
N ILE A 75 -7.88 -10.54 7.21
CA ILE A 75 -8.41 -11.05 5.93
C ILE A 75 -9.16 -9.91 5.24
N CYS A 76 -8.55 -9.24 4.26
CA CYS A 76 -9.24 -8.24 3.44
C CYS A 76 -8.58 -8.13 2.06
N SER A 77 -9.22 -8.76 1.07
CA SER A 77 -9.27 -8.40 -0.35
C SER A 77 -7.96 -7.87 -0.98
N TYR A 78 -7.00 -8.76 -1.24
CA TYR A 78 -5.97 -8.48 -2.25
C TYR A 78 -6.61 -8.45 -3.64
N HIS A 79 -7.21 -7.32 -4.04
CA HIS A 79 -7.59 -7.10 -5.43
C HIS A 79 -6.32 -6.72 -6.21
N LEU A 80 -5.57 -7.73 -6.64
CA LEU A 80 -4.53 -7.58 -7.65
C LEU A 80 -5.20 -7.50 -9.02
N ALA A 81 -5.92 -6.40 -9.29
CA ALA A 81 -6.32 -6.07 -10.65
C ALA A 81 -5.11 -5.38 -11.29
N PHE A 82 -4.39 -6.11 -12.15
CA PHE A 82 -3.33 -5.61 -13.03
C PHE A 82 -1.98 -5.19 -12.40
N ALA A 83 -1.61 -5.65 -11.19
CA ALA A 83 -0.19 -5.64 -10.85
C ALA A 83 0.52 -6.57 -11.85
N SER A 84 1.45 -6.02 -12.63
CA SER A 84 2.04 -6.68 -13.78
C SER A 84 2.75 -7.99 -13.39
N LEU A 85 2.02 -9.11 -13.40
CA LEU A 85 2.57 -10.47 -13.37
C LEU A 85 3.27 -10.82 -14.70
N THR A 86 3.57 -9.83 -15.54
CA THR A 86 4.46 -9.98 -16.67
C THR A 86 5.86 -10.28 -16.14
N HIS A 87 6.11 -11.57 -16.00
CA HIS A 87 7.45 -12.13 -16.09
C HIS A 87 8.14 -11.44 -17.26
N HIS A 88 9.24 -10.76 -16.97
CA HIS A 88 10.26 -10.55 -17.98
C HIS A 88 10.82 -11.94 -18.30
N ALA A 89 10.42 -12.47 -19.46
CA ALA A 89 11.14 -13.48 -20.20
C ALA A 89 11.26 -12.99 -21.65
#